data_AF-A0A7L2VF19-F1
#
_entry.id   AF-A0A7L2VF19-F1
#
_cell.length_a   1.000
_cell.length_b   1.000
_cell.length_c   1.000
_cell.angle_alpha   90.00
_cell.angle_beta   90.00
_cell.angle_gamma   90.00
#
_symmetry.space_group_name_H-M   'P 1'
#
loop_
_entity.id
_entity.type
_entity.pdbx_description
1 polymer ?
#
loop_
_entity_poly.entity_id
_entity_poly.type
_entity_poly.pdbx_seq_one_letter_code
_entity_poly.pdbx_strand_id
1 'polypeptide(L)'
;VPVPEDASLGTVVAVLSVSDRDSGENGRVRCRVWPASPFGLVSTFAGSYSLVLREALDRERVSEYEVEVRAEDGGRPPLSGRLGVRVSVSDVNDN
;
A
#
# COMPACT_ATOMS: atom_id res chain seq x y z
N VAL A 1 -9.07 5.80 -3.15
CA VAL A 1 -9.19 4.67 -4.09
C VAL A 1 -10.36 3.84 -3.64
N PRO A 2 -11.42 3.71 -4.45
CA PRO A 2 -12.57 2.86 -4.13
C PRO A 2 -12.19 1.38 -4.28
N VAL A 3 -12.56 0.56 -3.30
CA VAL A 3 -12.38 -0.90 -3.32
C VAL A 3 -13.71 -1.54 -2.93
N PRO A 4 -14.22 -2.51 -3.71
CA PRO A 4 -15.46 -3.19 -3.36
C PRO A 4 -15.30 -3.97 -2.04
N GLU A 5 -16.33 -3.99 -1.20
CA GLU A 5 -16.31 -4.78 0.03
C GLU A 5 -16.19 -6.28 -0.22
N ASP A 6 -16.76 -6.76 -1.33
CA ASP A 6 -16.67 -8.14 -1.81
C ASP A 6 -15.32 -8.46 -2.49
N ALA A 7 -14.33 -7.55 -2.41
CA ALA A 7 -13.00 -7.79 -2.93
C ALA A 7 -12.38 -9.04 -2.26
N SER A 8 -11.94 -9.98 -3.07
CA SER A 8 -11.26 -11.18 -2.58
C SER A 8 -9.92 -10.84 -1.93
N LEU A 9 -9.50 -11.65 -0.96
CA LEU A 9 -8.17 -11.54 -0.36
C LEU A 9 -7.09 -11.71 -1.44
N GLY A 10 -6.11 -10.81 -1.46
CA GLY A 10 -5.08 -10.71 -2.48
C GLY A 10 -5.39 -9.71 -3.59
N THR A 11 -6.59 -9.10 -3.61
CA THR A 11 -6.93 -8.04 -4.56
C THR A 11 -5.96 -6.89 -4.44
N VAL A 12 -5.38 -6.47 -5.57
CA VAL A 12 -4.47 -5.33 -5.64
C VAL A 12 -5.30 -4.04 -5.64
N VAL A 13 -5.13 -3.24 -4.59
CA VAL A 13 -5.80 -1.95 -4.42
C VAL A 13 -5.01 -0.83 -5.10
N ALA A 14 -3.69 -0.86 -4.93
CA ALA A 14 -2.80 0.16 -5.48
C ALA A 14 -1.42 -0.43 -5.77
N VAL A 15 -0.71 0.17 -6.72
CA VAL A 15 0.69 -0.14 -7.00
C VAL A 15 1.50 1.12 -6.74
N LEU A 16 2.50 0.99 -5.87
CA LEU A 16 3.46 2.03 -5.56
C LEU A 16 4.76 1.69 -6.27
N SER A 17 5.31 2.62 -7.05
CA SER A 17 6.64 2.47 -7.61
C SER A 17 7.59 3.36 -6.82
N VAL A 18 8.59 2.76 -6.19
CA VAL A 18 9.67 3.51 -5.54
C VAL A 18 10.82 3.60 -6.53
N SER A 19 11.08 4.81 -7.00
CA SER A 19 12.21 5.09 -7.88
C SER A 19 13.30 5.78 -7.06
N ASP A 20 14.33 5.02 -6.72
CA ASP A 20 15.56 5.60 -6.20
C ASP A 20 16.44 6.08 -7.36
N ARG A 21 17.07 7.24 -7.22
CA ARG A 21 17.87 7.85 -8.29
C ARG A 21 19.29 7.27 -8.32
N ASP A 22 19.70 6.55 -7.27
CA ASP A 22 20.95 5.82 -7.23
C ASP A 22 20.78 4.43 -7.88
N SER A 23 21.36 4.30 -9.07
CA SER A 23 21.45 3.04 -9.80
C SER A 23 22.47 2.12 -9.11
N GLY A 24 22.05 1.39 -8.07
CA GLY A 24 22.92 0.46 -7.36
C GLY A 24 22.19 -0.47 -6.39
N GLU A 25 22.93 -1.39 -5.80
CA GLU A 25 22.49 -2.43 -4.83
C GLU A 25 21.75 -1.88 -3.59
N ASN A 26 21.73 -0.55 -3.41
CA ASN A 26 20.98 0.20 -2.40
C ASN A 26 19.49 0.41 -2.72
N GLY A 27 18.98 -0.07 -3.86
CA GLY A 27 17.56 0.00 -4.23
C GLY A 27 16.60 -0.79 -3.32
N ARG A 28 17.09 -1.37 -2.22
CA ARG A 28 16.27 -2.08 -1.22
C ARG A 28 15.64 -1.08 -0.24
N VAL A 29 14.67 -0.33 -0.72
CA VAL A 29 13.85 0.54 0.13
C VAL A 29 12.93 -0.33 0.99
N ARG A 30 12.88 -0.10 2.29
CA ARG A 30 12.00 -0.85 3.19
C ARG A 30 10.66 -0.15 3.28
N CYS A 31 9.66 -0.71 2.60
CA CYS A 31 8.28 -0.24 2.68
C CYS A 31 7.48 -1.01 3.73
N ARG A 32 6.70 -0.30 4.53
CA ARG A 32 5.79 -0.88 5.54
C ARG A 32 4.47 -0.12 5.58
N VAL A 33 3.40 -0.85 5.87
CA VAL A 33 2.07 -0.28 6.10
C VAL A 33 1.97 0.13 7.57
N TRP A 34 1.39 1.31 7.82
CA TRP A 34 1.11 1.84 9.14
C TRP A 34 -0.18 2.68 9.13
N PRO A 35 -1.03 2.66 10.17
CA PRO A 35 -1.08 1.65 11.22
C PRO A 35 -1.47 0.26 10.67
N ALA A 36 -1.49 -0.75 11.54
CA ALA A 36 -1.99 -2.07 11.18
C ALA A 36 -3.42 -1.94 10.64
N SER A 37 -3.60 -2.36 9.40
CA SER A 37 -4.82 -2.22 8.61
C SER A 37 -5.02 -3.51 7.83
N PRO A 38 -6.24 -3.78 7.31
CA PRO A 38 -6.52 -5.01 6.55
C PRO A 38 -5.75 -5.10 5.22
N PHE A 39 -4.93 -4.09 4.91
CA PHE A 39 -4.10 -4.01 3.72
C PHE A 39 -2.66 -4.38 4.05
N GLY A 40 -2.03 -5.10 3.13
CA GLY A 40 -0.62 -5.47 3.20
C GLY A 40 0.15 -4.93 2.00
N LEU A 41 1.44 -4.67 2.18
CA LEU A 41 2.36 -4.38 1.08
C LEU A 41 3.06 -5.67 0.66
N VAL A 42 3.02 -5.96 -0.63
CA VAL A 42 3.79 -7.01 -1.27
C VAL A 42 4.88 -6.34 -2.10
N SER A 43 6.14 -6.61 -1.76
CA SER A 43 7.27 -6.21 -2.59
C SER A 43 7.27 -7.03 -3.88
N THR A 44 7.29 -6.33 -5.01
CA THR A 44 7.36 -6.92 -6.34
C THR A 44 8.74 -6.66 -6.96
N PHE A 45 8.89 -6.88 -8.26
CA PHE A 45 10.16 -6.68 -8.94
C PHE A 45 10.50 -5.20 -9.13
N ALA A 46 11.79 -4.86 -9.14
CA ALA A 46 12.32 -3.53 -9.47
C ALA A 46 11.82 -2.35 -8.59
N GLY A 47 11.65 -2.56 -7.28
CA GLY A 47 11.29 -1.46 -6.36
C GLY A 47 9.81 -1.07 -6.40
N SER A 48 8.98 -1.86 -7.09
CA SER A 48 7.54 -1.72 -7.07
C SER A 48 6.91 -2.51 -5.92
N TYR A 49 5.88 -1.96 -5.31
CA TYR A 49 5.13 -2.53 -4.20
C TYR A 49 3.65 -2.53 -4.52
N SER A 50 2.98 -3.66 -4.34
CA SER A 50 1.54 -3.78 -4.50
C SER A 50 0.88 -3.75 -3.14
N LEU A 51 -0.02 -2.79 -2.94
CA LEU A 51 -0.94 -2.77 -1.80
C LEU A 51 -2.06 -3.77 -2.11
N VAL A 52 -2.12 -4.85 -1.33
CA VAL A 52 -3.10 -5.92 -1.49
C VAL A 52 -4.00 -6.00 -0.28
N LEU A 53 -5.24 -6.40 -0.50
CA LEU A 53 -6.17 -6.70 0.57
C LEU A 53 -5.78 -8.03 1.24
N ARG A 54 -5.62 -8.07 2.56
CA ARG A 54 -5.28 -9.29 3.31
C ARG A 54 -6.38 -9.77 4.25
N GLU A 55 -7.32 -8.89 4.58
CA GLU A 55 -8.49 -9.22 5.39
C GLU A 55 -9.76 -8.72 4.68
N ALA A 56 -10.91 -9.29 5.01
CA ALA A 56 -12.18 -8.86 4.43
C ALA A 56 -12.48 -7.41 4.82
N LEU A 57 -12.98 -6.64 3.86
CA LEU A 57 -13.48 -5.30 4.10
C LEU A 57 -14.94 -5.40 4.52
N ASP A 58 -15.34 -4.55 5.46
CA ASP A 58 -16.70 -4.50 5.95
C ASP A 58 -17.13 -3.04 5.98
N ARG A 59 -17.95 -2.66 4.99
CA ARG A 59 -18.39 -1.27 4.80
C ARG A 59 -19.22 -0.77 5.98
N GLU A 60 -20.03 -1.65 6.58
CA GLU A 60 -20.86 -1.34 7.75
C GLU A 60 -20.01 -0.97 8.98
N ARG A 61 -18.85 -1.62 9.12
CA ARG A 61 -17.90 -1.35 10.19
C ARG A 61 -16.99 -0.16 9.89
N VAL A 62 -16.40 -0.11 8.69
CA VAL A 62 -15.47 0.94 8.27
C VAL A 62 -15.62 1.21 6.77
N SER A 63 -16.11 2.40 6.43
CA SER A 63 -16.29 2.84 5.04
C SER A 63 -15.05 3.51 4.43
N GLU A 64 -14.11 3.99 5.25
CA GLU A 64 -12.85 4.59 4.81
C GLU A 64 -11.68 4.12 5.67
N TYR A 65 -10.62 3.66 5.02
CA TYR A 65 -9.36 3.28 5.64
C TYR A 65 -8.27 4.25 5.22
N GLU A 66 -7.59 4.84 6.20
CA GLU A 66 -6.44 5.69 5.98
C GLU A 66 -5.16 4.88 6.22
N VAL A 67 -4.51 4.51 5.12
CA VAL A 67 -3.35 3.62 5.10
C VAL A 67 -2.10 4.46 4.83
N GLU A 68 -1.16 4.52 5.77
CA GLU A 68 0.12 5.22 5.58
C GLU A 68 1.21 4.21 5.19
N VAL A 69 1.76 4.38 3.99
CA VAL A 69 2.93 3.62 3.56
C VAL A 69 4.18 4.41 3.92
N ARG A 70 5.04 3.81 4.74
CA ARG A 70 6.36 4.38 5.08
C ARG A 70 7.44 3.63 4.31
N ALA A 71 8.22 4.36 3.54
CA ALA A 71 9.36 3.90 2.78
C ALA A 71 10.63 4.46 3.44
N GLU A 72 11.64 3.62 3.66
CA GLU A 72 12.92 4.01 4.27
C GLU A 72 14.05 3.50 3.37
N ASP A 73 14.90 4.39 2.86
CA ASP A 73 16.06 4.00 2.06
C ASP A 73 17.25 3.60 2.96
N GLY A 74 18.20 2.88 2.35
CA GLY A 74 19.45 2.47 3.00
C GLY A 74 20.61 3.46 2.80
N GLY A 75 20.33 4.67 2.29
CA GLY A 75 21.30 5.70 1.98
C GLY A 75 21.94 6.32 3.22
N ARG A 76 22.99 7.13 3.00
CA ARG A 76 23.64 7.93 4.04
C ARG A 76 23.78 9.37 3.55
N PRO A 77 22.98 10.33 4.07
CA PRO A 77 21.94 10.17 5.09
C PRO A 77 20.73 9.35 4.59
N PRO A 78 20.01 8.63 5.47
CA PRO A 78 18.82 7.89 5.08
C PRO A 78 17.67 8.85 4.78
N LEU A 79 16.99 8.69 3.65
CA LEU A 79 15.71 9.37 3.40
C LEU A 79 14.55 8.45 3.76
N SER A 80 13.53 9.05 4.35
CA SER A 80 12.27 8.40 4.65
C SER A 80 11.16 9.07 3.85
N GLY A 81 10.45 8.30 3.05
CA GLY A 81 9.22 8.69 2.38
C GLY A 81 7.99 8.23 3.17
N ARG A 82 6.93 9.02 3.14
CA ARG A 82 5.61 8.63 3.64
C ARG A 82 4.56 8.95 2.60
N LEU A 83 3.64 8.02 2.39
CA LEU A 83 2.52 8.17 1.47
C LEU A 83 1.22 7.78 2.16
N GLY A 84 0.33 8.74 2.35
CA GLY A 84 -1.03 8.48 2.80
C GLY A 84 -1.89 8.02 1.63
N VAL A 85 -2.44 6.82 1.73
CA VAL A 85 -3.37 6.22 0.79
C VAL A 85 -4.73 6.11 1.47
N ARG A 86 -5.71 6.84 0.96
CA ARG A 86 -7.10 6.73 1.40
C ARG A 86 -7.82 5.69 0.57
N VAL A 87 -8.27 4.63 1.22
CA VAL A 87 -9.02 3.54 0.61
C VAL A 87 -10.47 3.65 1.09
N SER A 88 -11.38 3.91 0.16
CA SER A 88 -12.81 3.99 0.45
C SER A 88 -13.46 2.67 0.06
N VAL A 89 -14.27 2.09 0.94
CA VAL A 89 -15.00 0.86 0.63
C VAL A 89 -16.23 1.24 -0.19
N SER A 90 -16.17 0.99 -1.49
CA SER A 90 -17.34 1.12 -2.37
C SER A 90 -18.25 -0.08 -2.16
N ASP A 91 -19.55 0.16 -2.10
CA ASP A 91 -20.50 -0.93 -2.23
C ASP A 91 -20.28 -1.57 -3.61
N VAL A 92 -20.44 -2.88 -3.71
CA VAL A 92 -20.22 -3.64 -4.97
C VAL A 92 -21.14 -3.13 -6.09
N ASN A 93 -22.15 -2.34 -5.74
CA ASN A 93 -23.22 -1.87 -6.62
C ASN A 93 -23.12 -0.41 -7.09
N ASP A 94 -22.09 0.35 -6.73
CA ASP A 94 -21.97 1.77 -7.15
C ASP A 94 -20.97 1.91 -8.32
N ASN A 95 -21.50 2.05 -9.54
CA ASN A 95 -20.78 2.37 -10.79
C ASN A 95 -21.06 3.81 -11.21
#